data_AF-A0A1L3MKF5-F1
#
_entry.id   AF-A0A1L3MKF5-F1
#
_cell.length_a   1.000
_cell.length_b   1.000
_cell.length_c   1.000
_cell.angle_alpha   90.00
_cell.angle_beta   90.00
_cell.angle_gamma   90.00
#
_symmetry.space_group_name_H-M   'P 1'
#
loop_
_entity.id
_entity.type
_entity.pdbx_description
1 polymer ?
#
loop_
_entity_poly.entity_id
_entity_poly.type
_entity_poly.pdbx_seq_one_letter_code
_entity_poly.pdbx_strand_id
1 'polypeptide(L)'
;MSPRDFSREVLQVRLGLMRELLDDLDAMGDVTVGSLTQDRITRRAAERILTQLVDLAADINTHAATSLGGLRPTEYRQSFDAAVTAGLIEQELADALKSSVGMRDVLIHEYVATDLEMVAAAVPLARRD
;
A
#
# COMPACT_ATOMS: atom_id res chain seq x y z
N MET A 1 16.77 17.38 -14.06
CA MET A 1 15.75 16.35 -14.32
C MET A 1 14.44 17.09 -14.52
N SER A 2 13.85 17.07 -15.73
CA SER A 2 12.60 17.80 -16.01
C SER A 2 11.49 17.36 -15.06
N PRO A 3 10.54 18.25 -14.68
CA PRO A 3 9.29 17.83 -14.05
C PRO A 3 8.69 16.76 -14.96
N ARG A 4 8.41 15.57 -14.42
CA ARG A 4 7.66 14.58 -15.19
C ARG A 4 6.25 15.16 -15.35
N ASP A 5 5.84 15.40 -16.59
CA ASP A 5 4.47 15.80 -16.88
C ASP A 5 3.49 14.81 -16.23
N PHE A 6 2.42 15.34 -15.67
CA PHE A 6 1.34 14.56 -15.07
C PHE A 6 0.83 13.51 -16.07
N SER A 7 1.21 12.25 -15.88
CA SER A 7 0.69 11.15 -16.70
C SER A 7 -0.57 10.55 -16.06
N ARG A 8 -1.72 10.95 -16.59
CA ARG A 8 -3.02 10.38 -16.21
C ARG A 8 -3.10 8.88 -16.49
N GLU A 9 -2.52 8.44 -17.60
CA GLU A 9 -2.51 7.03 -18.01
C GLU A 9 -1.78 6.16 -16.99
N VAL A 10 -0.60 6.59 -16.52
CA VAL A 10 0.16 5.87 -15.49
C VAL A 10 -0.64 5.77 -14.18
N LEU A 11 -1.34 6.83 -13.78
CA LEU A 11 -2.20 6.78 -12.59
C LEU A 11 -3.39 5.84 -12.77
N GLN A 12 -4.03 5.86 -13.94
CA GLN A 12 -5.16 4.97 -14.24
C GLN A 12 -4.75 3.50 -14.21
N VAL A 13 -3.60 3.16 -14.78
CA VAL A 13 -3.05 1.80 -14.73
C VAL A 13 -2.78 1.38 -13.28
N ARG A 14 -2.10 2.21 -12.48
CA ARG A 14 -1.80 1.89 -11.08
C ARG A 14 -3.04 1.75 -10.21
N LEU A 15 -4.04 2.62 -10.39
CA LEU A 15 -5.32 2.52 -9.69
C LEU A 15 -6.11 1.28 -10.11
N GLY A 16 -6.04 0.90 -11.40
CA GLY A 16 -6.61 -0.36 -11.89
C GLY A 16 -6.00 -1.57 -11.20
N LEU A 17 -4.66 -1.64 -11.16
CA LEU A 17 -3.93 -2.70 -10.45
C LEU A 17 -4.23 -2.73 -8.95
N MET A 18 -4.34 -1.56 -8.31
CA MET A 18 -4.72 -1.47 -6.91
C MET A 18 -6.12 -2.05 -6.67
N ARG A 19 -7.07 -1.81 -7.57
CA ARG A 19 -8.42 -2.38 -7.48
C ARG A 19 -8.41 -3.90 -7.65
N GLU A 20 -7.68 -4.42 -8.64
CA GLU A 20 -7.54 -5.88 -8.83
C GLU A 20 -6.98 -6.56 -7.56
N LEU A 21 -5.99 -5.94 -6.91
CA LEU A 21 -5.42 -6.45 -5.67
C LEU A 21 -6.39 -6.41 -4.48
N LEU A 22 -7.24 -5.37 -4.40
CA LEU A 22 -8.28 -5.29 -3.38
C LEU A 22 -9.37 -6.34 -3.63
N ASP A 23 -9.78 -6.54 -4.88
CA ASP A 23 -10.72 -7.58 -5.28
C ASP A 23 -10.16 -8.98 -4.97
N ASP A 24 -8.86 -9.21 -5.21
CA ASP A 24 -8.17 -10.44 -4.84
C ASP A 24 -8.18 -10.65 -3.31
N LEU A 25 -7.90 -9.61 -2.52
CA LEU A 25 -8.03 -9.70 -1.06
C LEU A 25 -9.46 -10.10 -0.71
N ASP A 26 -10.48 -9.41 -1.21
CA ASP A 26 -11.89 -9.73 -0.93
C ASP A 26 -12.24 -11.18 -1.28
N ALA A 27 -11.75 -11.69 -2.41
CA ALA A 27 -11.96 -13.07 -2.84
C ALA A 27 -11.30 -14.12 -1.91
N MET A 28 -10.26 -13.75 -1.16
CA MET A 28 -9.66 -14.64 -0.13
C MET A 28 -10.60 -14.89 1.06
N GLY A 29 -11.65 -14.09 1.23
CA GLY A 29 -12.62 -14.24 2.32
C GLY A 29 -12.05 -13.81 3.67
N ASP A 30 -12.34 -14.58 4.73
CA ASP A 30 -11.90 -14.29 6.09
C ASP A 30 -10.46 -14.77 6.31
N VAL A 31 -9.53 -13.81 6.39
CA VAL A 31 -8.11 -14.09 6.61
C VAL A 31 -7.83 -14.01 8.11
N THR A 32 -7.61 -15.17 8.72
CA THR A 32 -7.36 -15.32 10.16
C THR A 32 -5.96 -15.89 10.39
N VAL A 33 -5.43 -15.73 11.61
CA VAL A 33 -4.17 -16.38 12.00
C VAL A 33 -4.20 -17.89 11.75
N GLY A 34 -5.35 -18.52 12.00
CA GLY A 34 -5.57 -19.95 11.74
C GLY A 34 -5.42 -20.29 10.26
N SER A 35 -6.08 -19.55 9.35
CA SER A 35 -5.98 -19.81 7.91
C SER A 35 -4.56 -19.54 7.39
N LEU A 36 -3.90 -18.47 7.83
CA LEU A 36 -2.51 -18.15 7.46
C LEU A 36 -1.49 -19.16 7.99
N THR A 37 -1.79 -19.84 9.10
CA THR A 37 -0.93 -20.88 9.66
C THR A 37 -1.06 -22.20 8.88
N GLN A 38 -2.29 -22.58 8.52
CA GLN A 38 -2.59 -23.85 7.87
C GLN A 38 -2.33 -23.83 6.36
N ASP A 39 -2.49 -22.68 5.70
CA ASP A 39 -2.28 -22.52 4.27
C ASP A 39 -1.19 -21.49 3.95
N ARG A 40 -0.01 -22.01 3.62
CA ARG A 40 1.15 -21.21 3.24
C ARG A 40 0.95 -20.44 1.94
N ILE A 41 0.13 -20.94 1.00
CA ILE A 41 -0.11 -20.26 -0.27
C ILE A 41 -1.00 -19.04 -0.01
N THR A 42 -2.10 -19.22 0.72
CA THR A 42 -2.95 -18.11 1.18
C THR A 42 -2.14 -17.06 1.94
N ARG A 43 -1.25 -17.49 2.84
CA ARG A 43 -0.35 -16.55 3.53
C ARG A 43 0.54 -15.77 2.59
N ARG A 44 1.28 -16.45 1.70
CA ARG A 44 2.18 -15.77 0.76
C ARG A 44 1.44 -14.84 -0.19
N ALA A 45 0.21 -15.19 -0.59
CA ALA A 45 -0.66 -14.33 -1.38
C ALA A 45 -1.04 -13.05 -0.61
N ALA A 46 -1.54 -13.17 0.63
CA ALA A 46 -1.89 -12.01 1.46
C ALA A 46 -0.69 -11.08 1.69
N GLU A 47 0.45 -11.63 2.12
CA GLU A 47 1.69 -10.87 2.34
C GLU A 47 2.10 -10.09 1.08
N ARG A 48 2.02 -10.74 -0.08
CA ARG A 48 2.39 -10.16 -1.37
C ARG A 48 1.43 -9.05 -1.79
N ILE A 49 0.12 -9.29 -1.69
CA ILE A 49 -0.90 -8.31 -2.07
C ILE A 49 -0.78 -7.06 -1.19
N LEU A 50 -0.71 -7.23 0.14
CA LEU A 50 -0.55 -6.11 1.08
C LEU A 50 0.69 -5.28 0.77
N THR A 51 1.81 -5.93 0.46
CA THR A 51 3.04 -5.25 0.04
C THR A 51 2.84 -4.44 -1.24
N GLN A 52 2.18 -5.01 -2.26
CA GLN A 52 1.92 -4.32 -3.52
C GLN A 52 0.99 -3.12 -3.36
N LEU A 53 -0.01 -3.20 -2.49
CA LEU A 53 -0.91 -2.09 -2.20
C LEU A 53 -0.14 -0.88 -1.64
N VAL A 54 0.77 -1.12 -0.69
CA VAL A 54 1.61 -0.06 -0.12
C VAL A 54 2.57 0.51 -1.16
N ASP A 55 3.20 -0.33 -1.98
CA ASP A 55 4.07 0.12 -3.08
C ASP A 55 3.31 1.00 -4.08
N LEU A 56 2.12 0.58 -4.51
CA LEU A 56 1.28 1.33 -5.45
C LEU A 56 0.80 2.65 -4.85
N ALA A 57 0.38 2.66 -3.58
CA ALA A 57 -0.05 3.87 -2.91
C ALA A 57 1.10 4.91 -2.86
N ALA A 58 2.31 4.48 -2.49
CA ALA A 58 3.47 5.36 -2.44
C ALA A 58 3.86 5.91 -3.83
N ASP A 59 3.78 5.07 -4.86
CA ASP A 59 4.05 5.44 -6.24
C ASP A 59 3.02 6.42 -6.81
N ILE A 60 1.73 6.20 -6.53
CA ILE A 60 0.63 7.09 -6.91
C ILE A 60 0.81 8.45 -6.24
N ASN A 61 1.02 8.47 -4.93
CA ASN A 61 1.23 9.68 -4.14
C ASN A 61 2.42 10.47 -4.65
N THR A 62 3.56 9.80 -4.85
CA THR A 62 4.77 10.42 -5.37
C THR A 62 4.55 11.04 -6.75
N HIS A 63 3.94 10.29 -7.67
CA HIS A 63 3.68 10.76 -9.03
C HIS A 63 2.75 11.96 -9.05
N ALA A 64 1.62 11.89 -8.34
CA ALA A 64 0.64 12.96 -8.29
C ALA A 64 1.17 14.21 -7.58
N ALA A 65 1.81 14.07 -6.41
CA ALA A 65 2.33 15.22 -5.67
C ALA A 65 3.47 15.93 -6.41
N THR A 66 4.39 15.19 -7.05
CA THR A 66 5.47 15.81 -7.83
C THR A 66 4.98 16.50 -9.09
N SER A 67 3.92 15.96 -9.71
CA SER A 67 3.26 16.57 -10.86
C SER A 67 2.57 17.90 -10.52
N LEU A 68 2.21 18.11 -9.25
CA LEU A 68 1.64 19.36 -8.73
C LEU A 68 2.72 20.35 -8.25
N GLY A 69 4.00 20.10 -8.55
CA GLY A 69 5.13 20.95 -8.18
C GLY A 69 5.68 20.67 -6.77
N GLY A 70 5.21 19.62 -6.09
CA GLY A 70 5.73 19.17 -4.81
C GLY A 70 7.12 18.56 -4.91
N LEU A 71 7.84 18.55 -3.79
CA LEU A 71 9.12 17.84 -3.68
C LEU A 71 8.91 16.34 -3.81
N ARG A 72 9.86 15.66 -4.47
CA ARG A 72 9.84 14.21 -4.57
C ARG A 72 10.21 13.59 -3.22
N PRO A 73 9.34 12.75 -2.62
CA PRO A 73 9.68 11.98 -1.44
C PRO A 73 10.91 11.10 -1.67
N THR A 74 11.75 10.97 -0.66
CA THR A 74 12.88 10.01 -0.66
C THR A 74 12.52 8.69 -0.01
N GLU A 75 11.47 8.69 0.82
CA GLU A 75 10.96 7.53 1.55
C GLU A 75 9.47 7.31 1.27
N TYR A 76 9.01 6.07 1.44
CA TYR A 76 7.62 5.70 1.19
C TYR A 76 6.66 6.46 2.12
N ARG A 77 7.02 6.56 3.40
CA ARG A 77 6.20 7.26 4.40
C ARG A 77 5.98 8.73 4.07
N GLN A 78 7.02 9.39 3.54
CA GLN A 78 6.96 10.80 3.11
C GLN A 78 6.04 11.01 1.89
N SER A 79 5.75 9.96 1.11
CA SER A 79 4.80 10.10 -0.02
C SER A 79 3.39 10.43 0.44
N PHE A 80 2.96 9.90 1.59
CA PHE A 80 1.65 10.20 2.17
C PHE A 80 1.58 11.65 2.67
N ASP A 81 2.67 12.17 3.26
CA ASP A 81 2.76 13.59 3.64
C ASP A 81 2.70 14.51 2.42
N ALA A 82 3.37 14.12 1.33
CA ALA A 82 3.32 14.85 0.06
C ALA A 82 1.91 14.83 -0.54
N ALA A 83 1.17 13.71 -0.41
CA ALA A 83 -0.20 13.60 -0.87
C ALA A 83 -1.17 14.51 -0.08
N VAL A 84 -1.02 14.61 1.24
CA VAL A 84 -1.77 15.57 2.07
C VAL A 84 -1.45 17.00 1.66
N THR A 85 -0.16 17.33 1.53
CA THR A 85 0.29 18.68 1.14
C THR A 85 -0.27 19.09 -0.22
N ALA A 86 -0.41 18.11 -1.13
CA ALA A 86 -0.99 18.30 -2.45
C ALA A 86 -2.54 18.29 -2.46
N GLY A 87 -3.19 18.08 -1.32
CA GLY A 87 -4.65 18.01 -1.19
C GLY A 87 -5.29 16.77 -1.84
N LEU A 88 -4.53 15.68 -2.00
CA LEU A 88 -5.00 14.44 -2.63
C LEU A 88 -5.76 13.53 -1.66
N ILE A 89 -5.34 13.54 -0.39
CA ILE A 89 -5.94 12.76 0.70
C ILE A 89 -5.97 13.62 1.97
N GLU A 90 -6.90 13.31 2.87
CA GLU A 90 -6.97 13.93 4.19
C GLU A 90 -5.85 13.43 5.11
N GLN A 91 -5.46 14.26 6.08
CA GLN A 91 -4.42 13.93 7.05
C GLN A 91 -4.74 12.65 7.83
N GLU A 92 -6.01 12.46 8.22
CA GLU A 92 -6.48 11.28 8.96
C GLU A 92 -6.22 9.98 8.19
N LEU A 93 -6.56 9.96 6.89
CA LEU A 93 -6.31 8.81 6.02
C LEU A 93 -4.80 8.58 5.83
N ALA A 94 -4.03 9.66 5.63
CA ALA A 94 -2.58 9.55 5.49
C ALA A 94 -1.94 8.92 6.74
N ASP A 95 -2.36 9.31 7.94
CA ASP A 95 -1.82 8.77 9.18
C ASP A 95 -2.18 7.30 9.40
N ALA A 96 -3.40 6.89 9.02
CA ALA A 96 -3.78 5.48 8.99
C ALA A 96 -2.88 4.68 8.03
N LEU A 97 -2.75 5.14 6.78
CA LEU A 97 -1.99 4.45 5.75
C LEU A 97 -0.48 4.44 6.01
N LYS A 98 0.10 5.44 6.66
CA LYS A 98 1.55 5.45 7.00
C LYS A 98 1.97 4.27 7.88
N SER A 99 1.07 3.69 8.68
CA SER A 99 1.36 2.50 9.48
C SER A 99 1.67 1.27 8.60
N SER A 100 1.03 1.17 7.44
CA SER A 100 1.22 0.09 6.46
C SER A 100 2.63 0.03 5.87
N VAL A 101 3.37 1.15 5.85
CA VAL A 101 4.76 1.21 5.37
C VAL A 101 5.66 0.34 6.25
N GLY A 102 5.48 0.40 7.57
CA GLY A 102 6.24 -0.44 8.50
C GLY A 102 5.95 -1.92 8.33
N MET A 103 4.68 -2.29 8.15
CA MET A 103 4.29 -3.66 7.81
C MET A 103 4.99 -4.13 6.52
N ARG A 104 4.91 -3.35 5.45
CA ARG A 104 5.53 -3.67 4.16
C ARG A 104 7.04 -3.90 4.29
N ASP A 105 7.73 -3.09 5.09
CA ASP A 105 9.16 -3.27 5.33
C ASP A 105 9.46 -4.56 6.11
N VAL A 106 8.64 -4.94 7.08
CA VAL A 106 8.77 -6.23 7.78
C VAL A 106 8.52 -7.41 6.83
N LEU A 107 7.49 -7.33 5.99
CA LEU A 107 7.12 -8.39 5.04
C LEU A 107 8.17 -8.61 3.95
N ILE A 108 8.81 -7.54 3.46
CA ILE A 108 9.82 -7.64 2.39
C ILE A 108 11.15 -8.16 2.92
N HIS A 109 11.60 -7.65 4.07
CA HIS A 109 12.99 -7.87 4.46
C HIS A 109 13.20 -9.17 5.26
N GLU A 110 12.14 -9.92 5.59
CA GLU A 110 12.15 -11.20 6.32
C GLU A 110 13.08 -11.24 7.57
N TYR A 111 13.48 -10.09 8.13
CA TYR A 111 14.47 -10.00 9.22
C TYR A 111 13.96 -10.59 10.54
N VAL A 112 12.65 -10.83 10.64
CA VAL A 112 11.96 -11.46 11.77
C VAL A 112 10.92 -12.41 11.19
N ALA A 113 10.63 -13.52 11.88
CA ALA A 113 9.50 -14.38 11.52
C ALA A 113 8.23 -13.51 11.37
N THR A 114 7.54 -13.62 10.23
CA THR A 114 6.33 -12.83 9.95
C THR A 114 5.31 -13.02 11.05
N ASP A 115 4.89 -11.91 11.67
CA ASP A 115 3.80 -11.89 12.63
C ASP A 115 2.46 -12.08 11.89
N LEU A 116 1.86 -13.26 12.06
CA LEU A 116 0.61 -13.61 11.39
C LEU A 116 -0.58 -12.81 11.95
N GLU A 117 -0.50 -12.32 13.19
CA GLU A 117 -1.54 -11.45 13.76
C GLU A 117 -1.55 -10.11 13.02
N MET A 118 -0.37 -9.56 12.74
CA MET A 118 -0.21 -8.35 11.95
C MET A 118 -0.78 -8.52 10.53
N VAL A 119 -0.47 -9.63 9.85
CA VAL A 119 -0.99 -9.89 8.48
C VAL A 119 -2.50 -10.05 8.49
N ALA A 120 -3.06 -10.84 9.42
CA ALA A 120 -4.50 -11.03 9.54
C ALA A 120 -5.24 -9.71 9.84
N ALA A 121 -4.67 -8.85 10.69
CA ALA A 121 -5.24 -7.54 11.01
C ALA A 121 -5.15 -6.55 9.84
N ALA A 122 -4.12 -6.65 8.99
CA ALA A 122 -3.92 -5.73 7.88
C ALA A 122 -4.90 -5.94 6.72
N VAL A 123 -5.37 -7.17 6.47
CA VAL A 123 -6.33 -7.47 5.39
C VAL A 123 -7.63 -6.66 5.50
N PRO A 124 -8.38 -6.69 6.62
CA PRO A 124 -9.60 -5.90 6.73
C PRO A 124 -9.34 -4.39 6.75
N LEU A 125 -8.18 -3.93 7.25
CA LEU A 125 -7.81 -2.52 7.20
C LEU A 125 -7.59 -2.04 5.76
N ALA A 126 -6.85 -2.80 4.96
CA ALA A 126 -6.57 -2.48 3.56
C ALA A 126 -7.84 -2.45 2.69
N ARG A 127 -8.88 -3.19 3.04
CA ARG A 127 -10.18 -3.15 2.36
C ARG A 127 -11.02 -1.92 2.73
N ARG A 128 -10.77 -1.34 3.92
CA ARG A 128 -11.55 -0.22 4.47
C ARG A 128 -10.97 1.13 4.07
N ASP A 129 -9.65 1.26 4.15
CA ASP A 129 -8.89 2.51 4.01
C ASP A 129 -8.27 2.66 2.61
#